data_AF-A0A519HU95-F1
#
_entry.id   AF-A0A519HU95-F1
#
_cell.length_a   1.000
_cell.length_b   1.000
_cell.length_c   1.000
_cell.angle_alpha   90.00
_cell.angle_beta   90.00
_cell.angle_gamma   90.00
#
_symmetry.space_group_name_H-M   'P 1'
#
loop_
_entity.id
_entity.type
_entity.pdbx_description
1 polymer ?
#
loop_
_entity_poly.entity_id
_entity_poly.type
_entity_poly.pdbx_seq_one_letter_code
_entity_poly.pdbx_strand_id
1 'polypeptide(L)' 'MTSRGSQVQSLSRDAKDGAVLFRRPGHEAAFDAIAAEVLDASGSEFEAIPLTDDNQRCDRLFVAPLGEHRSFDPR' A
#
# COMPACT_ATOMS: atom_id res chain seq x y z
N MET A 1 -0.54 34.16 11.56
CA MET A 1 -0.47 33.57 10.20
C MET A 1 0.00 32.13 10.36
N THR A 2 -0.88 31.19 10.04
CA THR A 2 -0.82 29.80 10.49
C THR A 2 0.16 28.96 9.67
N SER A 3 1.10 28.34 10.36
CA SER A 3 2.05 27.35 9.87
C SER A 3 1.35 26.14 9.24
N ARG A 4 1.79 25.74 8.05
CA ARG A 4 1.66 24.34 7.59
C ARG A 4 2.99 23.92 6.98
N GLY A 5 3.92 23.56 7.86
CA GLY A 5 4.99 22.66 7.46
C GLY A 5 4.33 21.32 7.15
N SER A 6 4.42 20.88 5.90
CA SER A 6 4.19 19.47 5.56
C SER A 6 5.26 18.66 6.27
N GLN A 7 4.95 18.24 7.48
CA GLN A 7 5.71 17.24 8.20
C GLN A 7 5.45 15.92 7.50
N VAL A 8 6.28 15.61 6.50
CA VAL A 8 6.50 14.24 6.06
C VAL A 8 7.08 13.50 7.26
N GLN A 9 6.23 12.84 8.04
CA GLN A 9 6.68 11.91 9.06
C GLN A 9 7.38 10.77 8.32
N SER A 10 8.71 10.77 8.35
CA SER A 10 9.52 9.62 8.01
C SER A 10 9.06 8.45 8.88
N LEU A 11 8.27 7.55 8.29
CA LEU A 11 7.83 6.33 8.93
C LEU A 11 9.05 5.46 9.25
N SER A 12 9.06 4.97 10.48
CA SER A 12 10.12 4.25 11.17
C SER A 12 10.77 3.12 10.36
N ARG A 13 11.97 2.79 10.83
CA ARG A 13 12.89 1.71 10.42
C ARG A 13 12.31 0.30 10.67
N ASP A 14 11.10 0.04 10.20
CA ASP A 14 10.42 -1.25 10.19
C ASP A 14 9.60 -1.37 8.89
N ALA A 15 10.25 -1.21 7.74
CA ALA A 15 9.66 -1.52 6.42
C ALA A 15 9.45 -3.04 6.20
N LYS A 16 9.15 -3.77 7.28
CA LYS A 16 8.75 -5.18 7.32
C LYS A 16 7.23 -5.34 7.30
N ASP A 17 6.50 -4.31 7.70
CA ASP A 17 5.05 -4.27 7.66
C ASP A 17 4.60 -3.70 6.31
N GLY A 18 3.89 -4.51 5.52
CA GLY A 18 3.34 -4.08 4.25
C GLY A 18 2.49 -2.80 4.37
N ALA A 19 2.35 -2.07 3.27
CA ALA A 19 1.55 -0.87 3.20
C ALA A 19 0.13 -1.18 2.70
N VAL A 20 -0.87 -0.46 3.23
CA VAL A 20 -2.25 -0.52 2.72
C VAL A 20 -2.64 0.85 2.19
N LEU A 21 -2.97 0.91 0.90
CA LEU A 21 -3.55 2.10 0.29
C LEU A 21 -5.07 2.01 0.36
N PHE A 22 -5.71 3.11 0.73
CA PHE A 22 -7.17 3.22 0.80
C PHE A 22 -7.67 4.19 -0.24
N ARG A 23 -8.69 3.76 -0.98
CA ARG A 23 -9.44 4.63 -1.87
C ARG A 23 -10.20 5.65 -1.04
N ARG A 24 -10.01 6.93 -1.35
CA ARG A 24 -10.76 8.04 -0.74
C ARG A 24 -11.81 8.57 -1.72
N PRO A 25 -13.04 8.88 -1.27
CA PRO A 25 -14.05 9.48 -2.12
C PRO A 25 -13.54 10.83 -2.67
N GLY A 26 -13.72 11.05 -3.97
CA GLY A 26 -13.22 12.22 -4.70
C GLY A 26 -11.77 12.12 -5.21
N HIS A 27 -11.06 11.02 -4.93
CA HIS A 27 -9.70 10.74 -5.41
C HIS A 27 -9.59 9.39 -6.13
N GLU A 28 -10.70 8.91 -6.69
CA GLU A 28 -10.82 7.60 -7.32
C GLU A 28 -9.81 7.43 -8.46
N ALA A 29 -9.76 8.37 -9.40
CA ALA A 29 -8.86 8.30 -10.54
C ALA A 29 -7.37 8.29 -10.14
N ALA A 30 -7.02 9.01 -9.07
CA ALA A 30 -5.66 9.02 -8.54
C ALA A 30 -5.30 7.68 -7.88
N PHE A 31 -6.24 7.10 -7.14
CA PHE A 31 -6.08 5.77 -6.57
C PHE A 31 -5.94 4.71 -7.67
N ASP A 32 -6.79 4.75 -8.70
CA ASP A 32 -6.76 3.79 -9.81
C ASP A 32 -5.43 3.89 -10.59
N ALA A 33 -4.90 5.10 -10.79
CA ALA A 33 -3.58 5.29 -11.41
C ALA A 33 -2.45 4.69 -10.57
N ILE A 34 -2.41 4.98 -9.26
CA ILE A 34 -1.40 4.43 -8.34
C ILE A 34 -1.54 2.90 -8.25
N ALA A 35 -2.76 2.38 -8.19
CA ALA A 35 -3.00 0.95 -8.13
C ALA A 35 -2.48 0.24 -9.39
N ALA A 36 -2.69 0.83 -10.58
CA ALA A 36 -2.13 0.30 -11.81
C ALA A 36 -0.59 0.32 -11.80
N GLU A 37 0.03 1.42 -11.37
CA GLU A 37 1.50 1.51 -11.27
C GLU A 37 2.09 0.51 -10.29
N VAL A 38 1.45 0.34 -9.12
CA VAL A 38 1.92 -0.60 -8.09
C VAL A 38 1.72 -2.05 -8.51
N LEU A 39 0.64 -2.36 -9.23
CA LEU A 39 0.43 -3.70 -9.80
C LEU A 39 1.41 -4.01 -10.92
N ASP A 40 1.72 -3.04 -11.79
CA ASP A 40 2.73 -3.19 -12.85
C ASP A 40 4.14 -3.36 -12.27
N ALA A 41 4.47 -2.60 -11.22
CA ALA A 41 5.73 -2.72 -10.50
C ALA A 41 5.79 -3.95 -9.57
N SER A 42 4.67 -4.65 -9.35
CA SER A 42 4.65 -5.87 -8.52
C SER A 42 5.45 -6.98 -9.17
N GLY A 43 6.15 -7.77 -8.36
CA GLY A 43 7.08 -8.76 -8.88
C GLY A 43 8.06 -9.22 -7.82
N SER A 44 9.34 -9.30 -8.18
CA SER A 44 10.37 -9.96 -7.36
C SER A 44 10.63 -9.34 -5.98
N GLU A 45 10.32 -8.05 -5.80
CA GLU A 45 10.64 -7.32 -4.56
C GLU A 45 9.44 -7.16 -3.64
N PHE A 46 8.22 -7.13 -4.18
CA PHE A 46 6.98 -7.00 -3.43
C PHE A 46 5.79 -7.55 -4.21
N GLU A 47 4.78 -7.99 -3.47
CA GLU A 47 3.50 -8.42 -4.00
C GLU A 47 2.45 -7.34 -3.74
N ALA A 48 1.64 -7.06 -4.76
CA ALA A 48 0.50 -6.15 -4.67
C ALA A 48 -0.81 -6.93 -4.84
N ILE A 49 -1.69 -6.83 -3.86
CA ILE A 49 -2.96 -7.56 -3.81
C ILE A 49 -4.11 -6.53 -3.81
N PRO A 50 -4.91 -6.46 -4.88
CA PRO A 50 -6.08 -5.60 -4.93
C PRO A 50 -7.19 -6.22 -4.08
N LEU A 51 -7.76 -5.42 -3.18
CA LEU A 51 -8.90 -5.78 -2.35
C LEU A 51 -10.12 -5.05 -2.90
N THR A 52 -11.13 -5.84 -3.29
CA THR A 52 -12.38 -5.32 -3.85
C THR A 52 -13.52 -5.38 -2.84
N ASP A 53 -14.34 -4.35 -2.85
CA ASP A 53 -15.62 -4.28 -2.15
C ASP A 53 -16.67 -5.24 -2.78
N ASP A 54 -17.83 -5.40 -2.14
CA ASP A 54 -19.01 -6.12 -2.66
C ASP A 54 -19.39 -5.71 -4.10
N ASN A 55 -19.11 -4.47 -4.49
CA ASN A 55 -19.34 -3.97 -5.85
C ASN A 55 -18.21 -4.30 -6.85
N GLN A 56 -17.27 -5.18 -6.49
CA GLN A 56 -16.06 -5.52 -7.28
C GLN A 56 -15.18 -4.30 -7.61
N ARG A 57 -15.29 -3.23 -6.82
CA ARG A 57 -14.46 -2.03 -6.97
C ARG A 57 -13.24 -2.16 -6.08
N CYS A 58 -12.06 -1.96 -6.64
CA CYS A 58 -10.83 -1.87 -5.86
C CYS A 58 -10.95 -0.67 -4.91
N ASP A 59 -11.07 -0.96 -3.61
CA ASP A 59 -11.20 0.03 -2.55
C ASP A 59 -9.95 0.10 -1.68
N ARG A 60 -9.16 -0.99 -1.67
CA ARG A 60 -7.92 -1.11 -0.93
C ARG A 60 -6.86 -1.83 -1.78
N LEU A 61 -5.61 -1.42 -1.62
CA LEU A 61 -4.48 -2.12 -2.21
C LEU A 61 -3.51 -2.50 -1.09
N PHE A 62 -3.23 -3.79 -0.96
CA PHE A 62 -2.24 -4.30 -0.02
C PHE A 62 -0.91 -4.48 -0.75
N VAL A 63 0.18 -3.94 -0.20
CA VAL A 63 1.52 -4.01 -0.78
C VAL A 63 2.44 -4.62 0.25
N ALA A 64 2.92 -5.83 0.02
CA ALA A 64 3.80 -6.54 0.93
C ALA A 64 5.17 -6.80 0.30
N PRO A 65 6.28 -6.44 0.96
CA PRO A 65 7.61 -6.81 0.48
C PRO A 65 7.76 -8.34 0.47
N LEU A 66 8.33 -8.90 -0.60
CA LEU A 66 8.59 -10.33 -0.76
C LEU A 66 9.81 -10.83 0.02
N GLY A 67 10.45 -9.96 0.81
CA GLY A 67 11.66 -10.28 1.54
C GLY A 67 11.54 -11.62 2.27
N GLU A 68 12.46 -12.54 1.98
CA GLU A 68 12.56 -13.84 2.66
C GLU A 68 12.73 -13.62 4.16
N HIS A 69 11.64 -13.74 4.89
CA HIS A 69 11.62 -14.36 6.20
C HIS A 69 10.25 -15.01 6.39
N ARG A 70 10.19 -16.29 6.03
CA ARG A 70 9.38 -17.23 6.80
C ARG A 70 9.83 -17.14 8.26
N SER A 71 9.19 -16.27 9.03
CA SER A 71 9.21 -16.30 10.50
C SER A 71 7.82 -16.61 11.02
N PHE A 72 7.15 -17.58 10.40
CA PHE A 72 6.17 -18.41 11.09
C PHE A 72 6.87 -19.72 11.47
N ASP A 73 7.84 -19.64 12.39
CA ASP A 73 8.30 -20.81 13.16
C ASP A 73 7.57 -20.73 14.51
N PRO A 74 6.44 -21.44 14.69
CA PRO A 74 5.81 -21.53 16.00
C PRO A 74 6.71 -22.41 16.88
N ARG A 75 7.42 -21.79 17.81
CA ARG A 75 8.01 -22.52 18.96
C ARG A 75 7.03 -22.54 20.12
#